data_AF-A0A931QES5-F1
#
_entry.id   AF-A0A931QES5-F1
#
_cell.length_a   1.000
_cell.length_b   1.000
_cell.length_c   1.000
_cell.angle_alpha   90.00
_cell.angle_beta   90.00
_cell.angle_gamma   90.00
#
_symmetry.space_group_name_H-M   'P 1'
#
loop_
_entity.id
_entity.type
_entity.pdbx_description
1 polymer ?
#
loop_
_entity_poly.entity_id
_entity_poly.type
_entity_poly.pdbx_seq_one_letter_code
_entity_poly.pdbx_strand_id
1 'polypeptide(L)'
;MAALESALPLSLKPGQIRAPLGAGWIPSDVVAKFILHILQGGKYNVTYIPRLAHWEIESSEMWRVSSSISNGRWGTQVMHALTLIEAGLNAKTVTVWDTGPDDKRVINQTETVAAQAKLSEIKTEFERWLWDDPERSAQLAEIYNERFNSFRV
;
A
#
# COMPACT_ATOMS: atom_id res chain seq x y z
N MET A 1 -28.42 18.22 28.04
CA MET A 1 -27.13 18.01 27.34
C MET A 1 -26.19 17.32 28.30
N ALA A 2 -25.36 16.40 27.79
CA ALA A 2 -24.27 15.66 28.43
C ALA A 2 -24.64 14.39 29.23
N ALA A 3 -24.31 13.23 28.65
CA ALA A 3 -23.59 12.15 29.33
C ALA A 3 -22.91 11.27 28.27
N LEU A 4 -21.59 11.17 28.39
CA LEU A 4 -20.66 10.49 27.48
C LEU A 4 -20.79 8.97 27.72
N GLU A 5 -21.82 8.34 27.16
CA GLU A 5 -22.03 6.89 27.32
C GLU A 5 -21.00 6.10 26.50
N SER A 6 -19.88 5.82 27.16
CA SER A 6 -19.24 4.52 27.18
C SER A 6 -19.24 3.77 25.83
N ALA A 7 -18.47 4.29 24.87
CA ALA A 7 -17.95 3.45 23.81
C ALA A 7 -16.98 2.44 24.45
N LEU A 8 -17.51 1.28 24.85
CA LEU A 8 -16.76 0.04 24.97
C LEU A 8 -15.86 -0.04 23.73
N PRO A 9 -14.57 -0.37 23.85
CA PRO A 9 -13.80 -0.73 22.67
C PRO A 9 -14.48 -1.97 22.07
N LEU A 10 -15.33 -1.77 21.07
CA LEU A 10 -15.83 -2.88 20.28
C LEU A 10 -14.59 -3.47 19.63
N SER A 11 -14.21 -4.68 20.05
CA SER A 11 -13.20 -5.46 19.35
C SER A 11 -13.64 -5.54 17.89
N LEU A 12 -12.95 -4.78 17.03
CA LEU A 12 -13.35 -4.68 15.64
C LEU A 12 -13.08 -6.04 15.01
N LYS A 13 -14.10 -6.59 14.36
CA LYS A 13 -13.95 -7.80 13.55
C LYS A 13 -13.05 -7.48 12.35
N PRO A 14 -12.33 -8.46 11.79
CA PRO A 14 -11.49 -8.27 10.61
C PRO A 14 -12.19 -7.48 9.48
N GLY A 15 -13.43 -7.85 9.13
CA GLY A 15 -14.19 -7.15 8.09
C GLY A 15 -14.68 -5.72 8.43
N GLN A 16 -14.46 -5.23 9.65
CA GLN A 16 -14.79 -3.86 10.07
C GLN A 16 -13.55 -2.95 10.13
N ILE A 17 -12.35 -3.50 9.96
CA ILE A 17 -11.10 -2.75 10.05
C ILE A 17 -10.74 -2.27 8.64
N ARG A 18 -10.54 -0.96 8.49
CA ARG A 18 -9.98 -0.40 7.25
C ARG A 18 -8.47 -0.30 7.36
N ALA A 19 -7.79 -0.90 6.41
CA ALA A 19 -6.34 -1.01 6.38
C ALA A 19 -5.82 -0.45 5.05
N PRO A 20 -5.80 0.89 4.89
CA PRO A 20 -5.30 1.48 3.66
C PRO A 20 -3.83 1.13 3.47
N LEU A 21 -3.41 1.02 2.21
CA LEU A 21 -2.01 0.86 1.85
C LEU A 21 -1.19 2.02 2.45
N GLY A 22 -0.23 1.69 3.31
CA GLY A 22 0.59 2.65 4.06
C GLY A 22 0.28 2.75 5.54
N ALA A 23 -0.73 2.02 6.04
CA ALA A 23 -1.06 1.99 7.45
C ALA A 23 0.09 1.41 8.31
N GLY A 24 0.77 2.28 9.07
CA GLY A 24 1.97 1.94 9.88
C GLY A 24 1.78 0.95 11.03
N TRP A 25 0.57 0.44 11.23
CA TRP A 25 0.31 -0.66 12.16
C TRP A 25 0.40 -2.03 11.49
N ILE A 26 0.35 -2.09 10.15
CA ILE A 26 0.49 -3.34 9.39
C ILE A 26 1.96 -3.80 9.50
N PRO A 27 2.21 -5.08 9.81
CA PRO A 27 3.57 -5.61 9.82
C PRO A 27 4.19 -5.59 8.43
N SER A 28 5.48 -5.28 8.36
CA SER A 28 6.18 -5.14 7.08
C SER A 28 6.27 -6.44 6.27
N ASP A 29 6.27 -7.60 6.94
CA ASP A 29 6.17 -8.92 6.29
C ASP A 29 4.89 -9.05 5.44
N VAL A 30 3.76 -8.54 5.93
CA VAL A 30 2.49 -8.58 5.20
C VAL A 30 2.56 -7.70 3.95
N VAL A 31 3.21 -6.53 4.05
CA VAL A 31 3.43 -5.66 2.90
C VAL A 31 4.38 -6.30 1.89
N ALA A 32 5.47 -6.94 2.34
CA ALA A 32 6.40 -7.65 1.47
C ALA A 32 5.71 -8.82 0.72
N LYS A 33 4.88 -9.60 1.42
CA LYS A 33 4.05 -10.66 0.83
C LYS A 33 3.07 -10.13 -0.21
N PHE A 34 2.48 -8.96 0.03
CA PHE A 34 1.62 -8.31 -0.95
C PHE A 34 2.39 -7.89 -2.21
N ILE A 35 3.57 -7.27 -2.05
CA ILE A 35 4.40 -6.87 -3.19
C ILE A 35 4.77 -8.12 -4.02
N LEU A 36 5.13 -9.22 -3.35
CA LEU A 36 5.40 -10.50 -4.00
C LEU A 36 4.15 -11.06 -4.71
N HIS A 37 2.96 -10.94 -4.13
CA HIS A 37 1.70 -11.37 -4.74
C HIS A 37 1.39 -10.58 -6.01
N ILE A 38 1.61 -9.26 -6.01
CA ILE A 38 1.37 -8.38 -7.16
C ILE A 38 2.40 -8.61 -8.27
N LEU A 39 3.68 -8.64 -7.92
CA LEU A 39 4.78 -8.71 -8.89
C LEU A 39 5.14 -10.14 -9.30
N GLN A 40 4.69 -11.15 -8.54
CA GLN A 40 4.86 -12.59 -8.79
C GLN A 40 6.32 -13.00 -9.07
N GLY A 41 7.27 -12.26 -8.49
CA GLY A 41 8.69 -12.46 -8.71
C GLY A 41 9.52 -11.42 -7.96
N GLY A 42 10.81 -11.69 -7.79
CA GLY A 42 11.73 -10.87 -7.01
C GLY A 42 11.68 -11.16 -5.51
N LYS A 43 12.54 -10.47 -4.76
CA LYS A 43 12.55 -10.46 -3.29
C LYS A 43 12.40 -9.04 -2.81
N TYR A 44 11.55 -8.84 -1.82
CA TYR A 44 11.24 -7.52 -1.27
C TYR A 44 11.45 -7.54 0.23
N ASN A 45 12.30 -6.65 0.70
CA ASN A 45 12.45 -6.35 2.11
C ASN A 45 11.76 -5.02 2.37
N VAL A 46 10.81 -4.99 3.29
CA VAL A 46 10.02 -3.79 3.60
C VAL A 46 10.33 -3.39 5.03
N THR A 47 10.58 -2.11 5.24
CA THR A 47 10.85 -1.54 6.56
C THR A 47 9.94 -0.34 6.79
N TYR A 48 9.21 -0.35 7.91
CA TYR A 48 8.44 0.82 8.34
C TYR A 48 9.25 1.62 9.37
N ILE A 49 9.49 2.89 9.07
CA ILE A 49 10.14 3.84 9.97
C ILE A 49 9.05 4.64 10.71
N PRO A 50 8.70 4.28 11.95
CA PRO A 50 7.60 4.93 12.67
C PRO A 50 7.86 6.42 12.96
N ARG A 51 9.13 6.81 13.12
CA ARG A 51 9.52 8.22 13.38
C ARG A 51 9.21 9.15 12.22
N LEU A 52 9.25 8.65 11.00
CA LEU A 52 9.04 9.42 9.77
C LEU A 52 7.68 9.09 9.11
N ALA A 53 6.92 8.16 9.69
CA ALA A 53 5.78 7.53 9.05
C ALA A 53 6.09 7.09 7.61
N HIS A 54 7.31 6.58 7.39
CA HIS A 54 7.86 6.31 6.07
C HIS A 54 8.05 4.80 5.87
N TRP A 55 7.77 4.33 4.66
CA TRP A 55 7.98 2.96 4.23
C TRP A 55 9.14 2.91 3.25
N GLU A 56 10.15 2.12 3.58
CA GLU A 56 11.26 1.79 2.69
C GLU A 56 11.07 0.40 2.12
N ILE A 57 11.34 0.25 0.83
CA ILE A 57 11.27 -1.01 0.10
C ILE A 57 12.62 -1.24 -0.55
N GLU A 58 13.30 -2.29 -0.12
CA GLU A 58 14.48 -2.80 -0.80
C GLU A 58 14.07 -3.97 -1.69
N SER A 59 14.26 -3.83 -2.99
CA SER A 59 14.03 -4.92 -3.94
C SER A 59 15.35 -5.54 -4.36
N SER A 60 15.38 -6.87 -4.38
CA SER A 60 16.47 -7.66 -4.95
C SER A 60 15.88 -8.67 -5.94
N GLU A 61 16.71 -9.13 -6.88
CA GLU A 61 16.26 -10.05 -7.93
C GLU A 61 15.10 -9.51 -8.80
N MET A 62 15.04 -8.19 -8.98
CA MET A 62 13.98 -7.53 -9.76
C MET A 62 13.94 -7.99 -11.23
N TRP A 63 15.04 -8.56 -11.74
CA TRP A 63 15.13 -9.22 -13.05
C TRP A 63 14.20 -10.44 -13.18
N ARG A 64 13.71 -11.01 -12.07
CA ARG A 64 12.72 -12.10 -12.08
C ARG A 64 11.28 -11.60 -12.27
N VAL A 65 11.06 -10.29 -12.22
CA VAL A 65 9.73 -9.70 -12.41
C VAL A 65 9.46 -9.56 -13.90
N SER A 66 8.39 -10.20 -14.37
CA SER A 66 7.97 -10.10 -15.77
C SER A 66 7.54 -8.67 -16.10
N SER A 67 8.07 -8.11 -17.20
CA SER A 67 7.70 -6.78 -17.70
C SER A 67 6.19 -6.63 -17.95
N SER A 68 5.52 -7.70 -18.38
CA SER A 68 4.06 -7.74 -18.55
C SER A 68 3.29 -7.55 -17.24
N ILE A 69 3.87 -7.95 -16.10
CA ILE A 69 3.26 -7.76 -14.78
C ILE A 69 3.60 -6.36 -14.24
N SER A 70 4.88 -5.97 -14.33
CA SER A 70 5.34 -4.71 -13.76
C SER A 70 4.91 -3.46 -14.53
N ASN A 71 4.80 -3.54 -15.86
CA ASN A 71 4.47 -2.40 -16.75
C ASN A 71 3.15 -2.58 -17.51
N GLY A 72 2.54 -3.78 -17.43
CA GLY A 72 1.28 -4.10 -18.09
C GLY A 72 0.10 -4.14 -17.11
N ARG A 73 0.06 -5.19 -16.26
CA ARG A 73 -1.09 -5.42 -15.37
C ARG A 73 -1.21 -4.36 -14.27
N TRP A 74 -0.10 -4.09 -13.59
CA TRP A 74 -0.06 -3.27 -12.36
C TRP A 74 0.71 -1.95 -12.50
N GLY A 75 1.41 -1.74 -13.61
CA GLY A 75 2.09 -0.48 -13.90
C GLY A 75 1.55 0.19 -15.16
N THR A 76 2.24 1.24 -15.58
CA THR A 76 2.09 1.87 -16.89
C THR A 76 3.37 1.68 -17.69
N GLN A 77 3.38 2.09 -18.95
CA GLN A 77 4.61 2.07 -19.76
C GLN A 77 5.70 2.99 -19.18
N VAL A 78 5.30 3.99 -18.39
CA VAL A 78 6.18 5.01 -17.82
C VAL A 78 6.48 4.76 -16.33
N MET A 79 5.54 4.18 -15.58
CA MET A 79 5.72 3.89 -14.15
C MET A 79 5.60 2.40 -13.84
N HIS A 80 6.68 1.89 -13.24
CA HIS A 80 6.74 0.54 -12.70
C HIS A 80 5.74 0.36 -11.56
N ALA A 81 5.11 -0.82 -11.49
CA ALA A 81 4.21 -1.20 -10.40
C ALA A 81 4.84 -1.05 -9.01
N LEU A 82 6.15 -1.35 -8.85
CA LEU A 82 6.86 -1.16 -7.58
C LEU A 82 6.89 0.32 -7.14
N THR A 83 7.11 1.24 -8.09
CA THR A 83 7.09 2.69 -7.83
C THR A 83 5.71 3.16 -7.41
N LEU A 84 4.64 2.62 -8.03
CA LEU A 84 3.27 2.92 -7.62
C LEU A 84 2.99 2.39 -6.21
N ILE A 85 3.41 1.17 -5.88
CA ILE A 85 3.25 0.61 -4.53
C ILE A 85 3.98 1.46 -3.50
N GLU A 86 5.23 1.86 -3.77
CA GLU A 86 6.00 2.73 -2.87
C GLU A 86 5.31 4.09 -2.67
N ALA A 87 4.81 4.68 -3.75
CA ALA A 87 4.04 5.92 -3.69
C ALA A 87 2.77 5.74 -2.85
N GLY A 88 2.08 4.60 -3.01
CA GLY A 88 0.91 4.23 -2.22
C GLY A 88 1.21 4.10 -0.73
N LEU A 89 2.26 3.36 -0.37
CA LEU A 89 2.68 3.15 1.02
C LEU A 89 3.05 4.46 1.71
N ASN A 90 3.63 5.40 0.97
CA ASN A 90 4.06 6.69 1.49
C ASN A 90 3.05 7.84 1.26
N ALA A 91 1.84 7.54 0.81
CA ALA A 91 0.82 8.53 0.43
C ALA A 91 1.35 9.64 -0.51
N LYS A 92 2.34 9.31 -1.35
CA LYS A 92 2.93 10.24 -2.33
C LYS A 92 2.00 10.38 -3.53
N THR A 93 1.88 11.61 -4.03
CA THR A 93 1.16 11.88 -5.27
C THR A 93 1.97 11.37 -6.46
N VAL A 94 1.33 10.52 -7.26
CA VAL A 94 1.88 10.00 -8.52
C VAL A 94 1.66 11.05 -9.62
N THR A 95 2.75 11.48 -10.28
CA THR A 95 2.70 12.46 -11.38
C THR A 95 3.73 12.11 -12.44
N VAL A 96 3.30 12.01 -13.70
CA VAL A 96 4.15 11.74 -14.85
C VAL A 96 4.51 13.06 -15.53
N TRP A 97 5.80 13.22 -15.84
CA TRP A 97 6.33 14.39 -16.52
C TRP A 97 6.89 13.97 -17.87
N ASP A 98 6.50 14.69 -18.91
CA ASP A 98 7.04 14.57 -20.25
C ASP A 98 8.04 15.68 -20.57
N THR A 99 8.96 15.38 -21.50
CA THR A 99 9.91 16.37 -22.00
C THR A 99 9.28 17.08 -23.19
N GLY A 100 8.93 18.36 -23.01
CA GLY A 100 8.37 19.18 -24.06
C GLY A 100 9.42 19.65 -25.09
N PRO A 101 8.98 20.30 -26.18
CA PRO A 101 9.85 20.73 -27.29
C PRO A 101 10.95 21.73 -26.90
N ASP A 102 10.85 22.38 -25.74
CA ASP A 102 11.82 23.34 -25.17
C ASP A 102 12.69 22.75 -24.04
N ASP A 103 12.78 21.42 -23.91
CA ASP A 103 13.38 20.72 -22.76
C ASP A 103 12.65 21.02 -21.42
N LYS A 104 11.47 21.65 -21.50
CA LYS A 104 10.63 21.96 -20.34
C LYS A 104 9.84 20.72 -19.93
N ARG A 105 9.87 20.42 -18.63
CA ARG A 105 9.02 19.38 -18.02
C ARG A 105 7.56 19.82 -18.05
N VAL A 106 6.73 19.12 -18.82
CA VAL A 106 5.28 19.32 -18.87
C VAL A 106 4.61 18.16 -18.16
N ILE A 107 3.60 18.43 -17.33
CA ILE A 107 2.83 17.36 -16.69
C ILE A 107 2.05 16.63 -17.78
N ASN A 108 2.28 15.32 -17.91
CA ASN A 108 1.44 14.48 -18.74
C ASN A 108 0.22 14.08 -17.92
N GLN A 109 -0.87 14.83 -18.10
CA GLN A 109 -2.12 14.58 -17.37
C GLN A 109 -2.69 13.19 -17.69
N THR A 110 -2.62 12.74 -18.93
CA THR A 110 -3.14 11.44 -19.35
C THR A 110 -2.43 10.29 -18.66
N GLU A 111 -1.09 10.29 -18.71
CA GLU A 111 -0.28 9.25 -18.05
C GLU A 111 -0.35 9.36 -16.51
N THR A 112 -0.47 10.58 -15.98
CA THR A 112 -0.68 10.81 -14.55
C THR A 112 -2.01 10.19 -14.09
N VAL A 113 -3.10 10.42 -14.81
CA VAL A 113 -4.41 9.84 -14.51
C VAL A 113 -4.36 8.31 -14.63
N ALA A 114 -3.70 7.77 -15.66
CA ALA A 114 -3.53 6.33 -15.82
C ALA A 114 -2.74 5.70 -14.64
N ALA A 115 -1.65 6.35 -14.22
CA ALA A 115 -0.83 5.89 -13.11
C ALA A 115 -1.59 5.99 -11.76
N GLN A 116 -2.39 7.03 -11.56
CA GLN A 116 -3.27 7.18 -10.39
C GLN A 116 -4.40 6.14 -10.38
N ALA A 117 -4.97 5.82 -11.53
CA ALA A 117 -5.95 4.74 -11.66
C ALA A 117 -5.32 3.40 -11.26
N LYS A 118 -4.12 3.08 -11.78
CA LYS A 118 -3.37 1.87 -11.43
C LYS A 118 -3.06 1.79 -9.93
N LEU A 119 -2.63 2.90 -9.33
CA LEU A 119 -2.44 2.97 -7.88
C LEU A 119 -3.73 2.70 -7.10
N SER A 120 -4.86 3.21 -7.58
CA SER A 120 -6.16 2.99 -6.94
C SER A 120 -6.61 1.52 -7.04
N GLU A 121 -6.35 0.87 -8.18
CA GLU A 121 -6.55 -0.57 -8.35
C GLU A 121 -5.69 -1.37 -7.35
N ILE A 122 -4.40 -1.02 -7.22
CA ILE A 122 -3.48 -1.67 -6.27
C ILE A 122 -3.96 -1.51 -4.83
N LYS A 123 -4.44 -0.32 -4.44
CA LYS A 123 -4.99 -0.08 -3.09
C LYS A 123 -6.21 -0.94 -2.81
N THR A 124 -7.10 -1.04 -3.79
CA THR A 124 -8.32 -1.86 -3.68
C THR A 124 -7.97 -3.34 -3.57
N GLU A 125 -7.05 -3.81 -4.42
CA GLU A 125 -6.58 -5.19 -4.38
C GLU A 125 -5.82 -5.48 -3.08
N PHE A 126 -5.07 -4.52 -2.54
CA PHE A 126 -4.42 -4.64 -1.23
C PHE A 126 -5.43 -4.91 -0.13
N GLU A 127 -6.45 -4.05 0.00
CA GLU A 127 -7.48 -4.21 1.02
C GLU A 127 -8.22 -5.55 0.85
N ARG A 128 -8.58 -5.91 -0.39
CA ARG A 128 -9.21 -7.19 -0.67
C ARG A 128 -8.32 -8.36 -0.25
N TRP A 129 -7.08 -8.41 -0.75
CA TRP A 129 -6.11 -9.47 -0.49
C TRP A 129 -5.77 -9.59 1.01
N LEU A 130 -5.77 -8.46 1.72
CA LEU A 130 -5.51 -8.42 3.16
C LEU A 130 -6.58 -9.18 3.96
N TRP A 131 -7.84 -9.07 3.54
CA TRP A 131 -9.00 -9.67 4.21
C TRP A 131 -9.49 -10.98 3.59
N ASP A 132 -8.98 -11.37 2.41
CA ASP A 132 -9.32 -12.61 1.71
C ASP A 132 -8.90 -13.86 2.51
N ASP A 133 -7.79 -13.75 3.23
CA ASP A 133 -7.21 -14.84 4.00
C ASP A 133 -7.69 -14.80 5.47
N PRO A 134 -8.35 -15.86 5.97
CA PRO A 134 -8.91 -15.89 7.32
C PRO A 134 -7.84 -15.86 8.42
N GLU A 135 -6.67 -16.46 8.20
CA GLU A 135 -5.58 -16.47 9.18
C GLU A 135 -4.95 -15.08 9.28
N ARG A 136 -4.66 -14.46 8.13
CA ARG A 136 -4.08 -13.12 8.04
C ARG A 136 -5.01 -12.05 8.60
N SER A 137 -6.29 -12.13 8.23
CA SER A 137 -7.29 -11.18 8.71
C SER A 137 -7.48 -11.26 10.23
N ALA A 138 -7.49 -12.47 10.81
CA ALA A 138 -7.52 -12.65 12.25
C ALA A 138 -6.28 -12.06 12.93
N GLN A 139 -5.09 -12.35 12.41
CA GLN A 139 -3.83 -11.80 12.93
C GLN A 139 -3.79 -10.27 12.87
N LEU A 140 -4.25 -9.66 11.78
CA LEU A 140 -4.29 -8.22 11.64
C LEU A 140 -5.33 -7.56 12.54
N ALA A 141 -6.47 -8.23 12.75
CA ALA A 141 -7.47 -7.78 13.70
C ALA A 141 -6.93 -7.79 15.13
N GLU A 142 -6.18 -8.81 15.51
CA GLU A 142 -5.51 -8.88 16.81
C GLU A 142 -4.50 -7.73 16.96
N ILE A 143 -3.57 -7.55 16.02
CA ILE A 143 -2.58 -6.46 16.05
C ILE A 143 -3.25 -5.09 16.16
N TYR A 144 -4.32 -4.86 15.39
CA TYR A 144 -5.08 -3.62 15.44
C TYR A 144 -5.70 -3.42 16.82
N ASN A 145 -6.41 -4.43 17.34
CA ASN A 145 -7.05 -4.33 18.66
C ASN A 145 -6.02 -4.18 19.78
N GLU A 146 -4.89 -4.90 19.77
CA GLU A 146 -3.83 -4.72 20.76
C GLU A 146 -3.26 -3.30 20.75
N ARG A 147 -3.02 -2.75 19.55
CA ARG A 147 -2.40 -1.43 19.38
C ARG A 147 -3.35 -0.28 19.72
N PHE A 148 -4.65 -0.42 19.45
CA PHE A 148 -5.63 0.65 19.68
C PHE A 148 -6.45 0.47 20.97
N ASN A 149 -6.63 -0.75 21.49
CA ASN A 149 -7.32 -0.99 22.76
C ASN A 149 -6.37 -0.92 23.98
N SER A 150 -5.05 -1.07 23.82
CA SER A 150 -4.09 -0.92 24.94
C SER A 150 -3.90 0.50 25.46
N PHE A 151 -4.42 1.53 24.78
CA PHE A 151 -4.35 2.92 25.25
C PHE A 151 -5.33 3.25 26.39
N ARG A 152 -5.94 2.24 27.02
CA ARG A 152 -6.92 2.39 28.09
C ARG A 152 -6.62 1.44 29.25
N VAL A 153 -5.45 1.62 29.87
CA VAL A 153 -5.18 1.19 31.25
C VAL A 153 -4.69 2.38 32.06
#